data_AF-A0A1W9H3I2-F1
#
_entry.id   AF-A0A1W9H3I2-F1
#
_cell.length_a   1.000
_cell.length_b   1.000
_cell.length_c   1.000
_cell.angle_alpha   90.00
_cell.angle_beta   90.00
_cell.angle_gamma   90.00
#
_symmetry.space_group_name_H-M   'P 1'
#
loop_
_entity.id
_entity.type
_entity.pdbx_description
1 polymer ?
#
loop_
_entity_poly.entity_id
_entity_poly.type
_entity_poly.pdbx_seq_one_letter_code
_entity_poly.pdbx_strand_id
1 'polypeptide(L)'
;MHIDDGKEMIMNGLLQNGWDRAWRARINRWSAATVLMIAIPAAATADSPKHPLAAIEIAGISLNTPSEKIAGILQAQGYTQVNSSLYTKSEAAANGRSTVYRVEIDDTAGSRELSYARSLTGGRNKSPASRDAAIPDNEIAMVRQLYEAVCNVDEDLQSERKCAPPQPASVMINHGMMLTVDANYAVLLKASDSSTSVAVTFKTVP
;
A
#
# COMPACT_ATOMS: atom_id res chain seq x y z
N MET A 1 -7.37 -49.89 -40.38
CA MET A 1 -8.24 -51.08 -40.52
C MET A 1 -8.36 -51.69 -39.13
N HIS A 2 -9.62 -51.78 -38.65
CA HIS A 2 -10.11 -52.41 -37.42
C HIS A 2 -9.63 -51.86 -36.05
N ILE A 3 -10.48 -51.40 -35.11
CA ILE A 3 -11.82 -51.79 -34.59
C ILE A 3 -11.74 -52.75 -33.38
N ASP A 4 -12.36 -52.30 -32.28
CA ASP A 4 -12.97 -53.01 -31.12
C ASP A 4 -12.08 -53.89 -30.22
N ASP A 5 -12.39 -54.21 -28.95
CA ASP A 5 -13.60 -54.19 -28.09
C ASP A 5 -13.09 -54.17 -26.60
N GLY A 6 -13.77 -53.66 -25.57
CA GLY A 6 -14.82 -54.36 -24.79
C GLY A 6 -14.31 -55.62 -24.04
N LYS A 7 -14.67 -56.03 -22.81
CA LYS A 7 -15.55 -55.60 -21.71
C LYS A 7 -15.47 -56.72 -20.62
N GLU A 8 -15.72 -56.37 -19.34
CA GLU A 8 -16.30 -57.26 -18.29
C GLU A 8 -15.46 -58.47 -17.76
N MET A 9 -15.50 -58.98 -16.52
CA MET A 9 -16.56 -59.14 -15.50
C MET A 9 -15.95 -59.54 -14.12
N ILE A 10 -16.59 -59.07 -13.04
CA ILE A 10 -16.97 -59.76 -11.77
C ILE A 10 -15.94 -60.46 -10.87
N MET A 11 -15.97 -60.14 -9.58
CA MET A 11 -16.00 -61.15 -8.51
C MET A 11 -16.66 -60.66 -7.20
N ASN A 12 -17.68 -61.42 -6.78
CA ASN A 12 -18.42 -61.33 -5.51
C ASN A 12 -17.62 -61.94 -4.34
N GLY A 13 -17.95 -61.54 -3.10
CA GLY A 13 -17.47 -62.22 -1.89
C GLY A 13 -18.17 -61.75 -0.61
N LEU A 14 -19.28 -62.42 -0.27
CA LEU A 14 -20.03 -62.35 1.00
C LEU A 14 -19.15 -62.65 2.23
N LEU A 15 -19.49 -62.04 3.38
CA LEU A 15 -19.64 -62.76 4.64
C LEU A 15 -20.53 -61.98 5.61
N GLN A 16 -21.19 -62.74 6.46
CA GLN A 16 -22.51 -62.53 7.02
C GLN A 16 -22.43 -62.65 8.55
N ASN A 17 -23.45 -62.14 9.24
CA ASN A 17 -24.00 -62.58 10.54
C ASN A 17 -23.60 -61.84 11.82
N GLY A 18 -24.64 -61.56 12.60
CA GLY A 18 -24.55 -61.19 14.02
C GLY A 18 -25.82 -60.53 14.55
N TRP A 19 -26.95 -61.25 14.53
CA TRP A 19 -28.18 -60.86 15.24
C TRP A 19 -27.95 -60.98 16.76
N ASP A 20 -28.35 -59.99 17.56
CA ASP A 20 -29.09 -60.27 18.80
C ASP A 20 -29.67 -59.03 19.53
N ARG A 21 -30.98 -59.15 19.78
CA ARG A 21 -31.75 -58.76 20.98
C ARG A 21 -32.08 -57.29 21.29
N ALA A 22 -33.35 -56.99 21.03
CA ALA A 22 -34.19 -56.01 21.72
C ALA A 22 -34.27 -56.22 23.25
N TRP A 23 -34.36 -55.14 24.03
CA TRP A 23 -35.10 -55.10 25.31
C TRP A 23 -35.58 -53.68 25.62
N ARG A 24 -36.84 -53.60 26.07
CA ARG A 24 -37.62 -52.39 26.32
C ARG A 24 -37.26 -51.69 27.64
N ALA A 25 -37.53 -50.37 27.63
CA ALA A 25 -38.06 -49.56 28.74
C ALA A 25 -37.17 -49.22 29.95
N ARG A 26 -36.93 -47.91 30.16
CA ARG A 26 -37.36 -47.20 31.39
C ARG A 26 -37.14 -45.69 31.31
N ILE A 27 -38.13 -44.98 31.84
CA ILE A 27 -38.21 -43.54 32.12
C ILE A 27 -37.15 -43.16 33.19
N ASN A 28 -36.44 -42.03 33.03
CA ASN A 28 -36.18 -41.09 34.14
C ASN A 28 -35.53 -39.76 33.73
N ARG A 29 -36.38 -38.73 33.69
CA ARG A 29 -36.23 -37.37 34.25
C ARG A 29 -34.96 -37.08 35.06
N TRP A 30 -34.05 -36.24 34.56
CA TRP A 30 -33.14 -35.40 35.37
C TRP A 30 -32.93 -34.03 34.71
N SER A 31 -33.31 -32.98 35.43
CA SER A 31 -32.98 -31.59 35.13
C SER A 31 -31.51 -31.34 35.41
N ALA A 32 -30.80 -30.68 34.50
CA ALA A 32 -29.51 -30.05 34.79
C ALA A 32 -29.54 -28.62 34.28
N ALA A 33 -29.35 -27.69 35.22
CA ALA A 33 -29.33 -26.25 35.00
C ALA A 33 -28.24 -25.85 34.00
N THR A 34 -28.64 -25.18 32.93
CA THR A 34 -27.71 -24.58 31.97
C THR A 34 -27.26 -23.23 32.53
N VAL A 35 -26.01 -23.16 33.01
CA VAL A 35 -25.35 -21.89 33.33
C VAL A 35 -25.16 -21.13 32.02
N LEU A 36 -25.97 -20.10 31.81
CA LEU A 36 -25.83 -19.16 30.70
C LEU A 36 -24.62 -18.25 30.99
N MET A 37 -23.45 -18.62 30.46
CA MET A 37 -22.31 -17.73 30.38
C MET A 37 -22.64 -16.61 29.38
N ILE A 38 -23.00 -15.43 29.88
CA ILE A 38 -23.08 -14.22 29.07
C ILE A 38 -21.63 -13.83 28.77
N ALA A 39 -21.17 -14.16 27.55
CA ALA A 39 -19.95 -13.58 27.02
C ALA A 39 -20.22 -12.08 26.80
N ILE A 40 -19.62 -11.24 27.65
CA ILE A 40 -19.53 -9.81 27.42
C ILE A 40 -18.62 -9.66 26.20
N PRO A 41 -19.09 -9.15 25.05
CA PRO A 41 -18.17 -8.80 23.98
C PRO A 41 -17.26 -7.71 24.54
N ALA A 42 -15.96 -8.02 24.61
CA ALA A 42 -14.95 -7.00 24.80
C ALA A 42 -15.19 -5.96 23.70
N ALA A 43 -15.52 -4.73 24.11
CA ALA A 43 -15.59 -3.61 23.20
C ALA A 43 -14.22 -3.54 22.53
N ALA A 44 -14.15 -3.95 21.26
CA ALA A 44 -13.05 -3.59 20.40
C ALA A 44 -13.04 -2.06 20.44
N THR A 45 -12.02 -1.49 21.09
CA THR A 45 -11.66 -0.10 20.86
C THR A 45 -11.37 -0.04 19.37
N ALA A 46 -12.35 0.40 18.59
CA ALA A 46 -12.14 0.70 17.19
C ALA A 46 -11.11 1.82 17.18
N ASP A 47 -9.84 1.44 17.00
CA ASP A 47 -8.81 2.37 16.55
C ASP A 47 -9.44 3.10 15.38
N SER A 48 -9.62 4.42 15.52
CA SER A 48 -10.19 5.23 14.45
C SER A 48 -9.41 4.92 13.17
N PRO A 49 -10.08 4.69 12.04
CA PRO A 49 -9.40 4.29 10.81
C PRO A 49 -8.32 5.32 10.50
N LYS A 50 -7.05 4.89 10.57
CA LYS A 50 -5.91 5.76 10.27
C LYS A 50 -6.06 6.21 8.82
N HIS A 51 -5.96 7.52 8.60
CA HIS A 51 -6.06 8.09 7.26
C HIS A 51 -5.03 7.42 6.33
N PRO A 52 -5.42 6.96 5.12
CA PRO A 52 -4.54 6.16 4.26
C PRO A 52 -3.22 6.86 3.95
N LEU A 53 -3.23 8.19 3.81
CA LEU A 53 -2.01 8.99 3.57
C LEU A 53 -1.02 8.97 4.74
N ALA A 54 -1.45 8.70 5.96
CA ALA A 54 -0.56 8.65 7.12
C ALA A 54 0.40 7.44 7.08
N ALA A 55 0.05 6.40 6.32
CA ALA A 55 0.83 5.17 6.20
C ALA A 55 1.68 5.11 4.91
N ILE A 56 1.53 6.06 3.99
CA ILE A 56 2.33 6.09 2.75
C ILE A 56 3.80 6.30 3.12
N GLU A 57 4.64 5.41 2.61
CA GLU A 57 6.09 5.50 2.77
C GLU A 57 6.73 6.24 1.60
N ILE A 58 7.49 7.28 1.93
CA ILE A 58 8.36 8.03 1.03
C ILE A 58 9.78 7.71 1.46
N ALA A 59 10.53 7.01 0.62
CA ALA A 59 11.88 6.54 0.97
C ALA A 59 11.92 5.84 2.36
N GLY A 60 10.95 4.95 2.61
CA GLY A 60 10.85 4.16 3.85
C GLY A 60 10.43 4.94 5.12
N ILE A 61 10.07 6.22 5.00
CA ILE A 61 9.50 7.01 6.11
C ILE A 61 8.05 7.42 5.80
N SER A 62 7.22 7.51 6.83
CA SER A 62 5.81 7.93 6.74
C SER A 62 5.54 9.08 7.71
N LEU A 63 4.36 9.70 7.62
CA LEU A 63 3.97 10.75 8.56
C LEU A 63 4.00 10.27 10.02
N ASN A 64 3.77 8.98 10.25
CA ASN A 64 3.80 8.35 11.56
C ASN A 64 5.20 7.92 12.02
N THR A 65 6.23 8.04 11.18
CA THR A 65 7.59 7.67 11.57
C THR A 65 8.08 8.60 12.69
N PRO A 66 8.54 8.06 13.83
CA PRO A 66 9.08 8.90 14.90
C PRO A 66 10.29 9.72 14.43
N SER A 67 10.36 11.00 14.76
CA SER A 67 11.37 11.94 14.23
C SER A 67 12.79 11.47 14.51
N GLU A 68 13.02 10.85 15.67
CA GLU A 68 14.31 10.32 16.10
C GLU A 68 14.78 9.11 15.27
N LYS A 69 13.88 8.45 14.52
CA LYS A 69 14.21 7.31 13.65
C LYS A 69 14.46 7.70 12.20
N ILE A 70 13.96 8.86 11.75
CA ILE A 70 13.99 9.28 10.34
C ILE A 70 15.43 9.29 9.80
N ALA A 71 16.35 9.90 10.54
CA ALA A 71 17.75 10.00 10.12
C ALA A 71 18.39 8.62 9.86
N GLY A 72 18.17 7.66 10.78
CA GLY A 72 18.71 6.31 10.66
C GLY A 72 18.14 5.55 9.46
N ILE A 73 16.84 5.69 9.20
CA ILE A 73 16.17 5.05 8.06
C ILE A 73 16.70 5.58 6.73
N LEU A 74 16.81 6.91 6.60
CA LEU A 74 17.29 7.54 5.37
C LEU A 74 18.78 7.25 5.13
N GLN A 75 19.60 7.26 6.17
CA GLN A 75 21.02 6.91 6.08
C GLN A 75 21.22 5.44 5.67
N ALA A 76 20.41 4.51 6.19
CA ALA A 76 20.45 3.10 5.78
C ALA A 76 20.11 2.90 4.30
N GLN A 77 19.37 3.84 3.69
CA GLN A 77 19.06 3.87 2.25
C GLN A 77 20.09 4.65 1.41
N GLY A 78 21.18 5.10 2.02
CA GLY A 78 22.26 5.82 1.34
C GLY A 78 22.05 7.32 1.17
N TYR A 79 21.07 7.91 1.87
CA TYR A 79 20.95 9.36 1.92
C TYR A 79 21.96 9.98 2.90
N THR A 80 22.54 11.10 2.50
CA THR A 80 23.36 11.94 3.36
C THR A 80 22.54 13.13 3.85
N GLN A 81 22.61 13.41 5.14
CA GLN A 81 21.97 14.60 5.72
C GLN A 81 22.75 15.86 5.33
N VAL A 82 22.08 16.82 4.69
CA VAL A 82 22.67 18.11 4.30
C VAL A 82 22.43 19.16 5.39
N ASN A 83 21.24 19.14 5.99
CA ASN A 83 20.88 19.98 7.14
C ASN A 83 19.77 19.27 7.96
N SER A 84 19.17 19.96 8.93
CA SER A 84 18.17 19.37 9.84
C SER A 84 16.93 18.81 9.12
N SER A 85 16.57 19.33 7.95
CA SER A 85 15.36 18.93 7.21
C SER A 85 15.63 18.28 5.85
N LEU A 86 16.85 18.41 5.29
CA LEU A 86 17.17 17.96 3.94
C LEU A 86 18.16 16.79 3.94
N TYR A 87 17.79 15.74 3.19
CA TYR A 87 18.59 14.56 2.91
C TYR A 87 18.75 14.38 1.41
N THR A 88 19.95 14.03 0.95
CA THR A 88 20.23 13.85 -0.48
C THR A 88 20.98 12.57 -0.77
N LYS A 89 20.66 11.94 -1.89
CA LYS A 89 21.38 10.81 -2.47
C LYS A 89 21.64 11.10 -3.94
N SER A 90 22.78 10.68 -4.47
CA SER A 90 23.10 10.82 -5.89
C SER A 90 23.60 9.49 -6.44
N GLU A 91 23.12 9.12 -7.62
CA GLU A 91 23.49 7.90 -8.32
C GLU A 91 23.92 8.23 -9.75
N ALA A 92 24.89 7.51 -10.29
CA ALA A 92 25.28 7.66 -11.69
C ALA A 92 24.14 7.21 -12.61
N ALA A 93 23.90 7.99 -13.67
CA ALA A 93 22.95 7.67 -14.73
C ALA A 93 23.67 7.61 -16.08
N ALA A 94 22.97 7.12 -17.10
CA ALA A 94 23.51 7.02 -18.45
C ALA A 94 24.00 8.38 -18.98
N ASN A 95 24.97 8.35 -19.90
CA ASN A 95 25.48 9.51 -20.65
C ASN A 95 26.11 10.62 -19.79
N GLY A 96 26.77 10.25 -18.69
CA GLY A 96 27.43 11.20 -17.79
C GLY A 96 26.45 12.11 -17.05
N ARG A 97 25.22 11.64 -16.86
CA ARG A 97 24.20 12.28 -16.01
C ARG A 97 24.27 11.68 -14.61
N SER A 98 23.64 12.36 -13.66
CA SER A 98 23.42 11.85 -12.31
C SER A 98 21.95 11.98 -11.94
N THR A 99 21.41 10.95 -11.32
CA THR A 99 20.10 11.01 -10.68
C THR A 99 20.29 11.54 -9.27
N VAL A 100 19.66 12.66 -8.96
CA VAL A 100 19.68 13.28 -7.63
C VAL A 100 18.33 13.06 -6.98
N TYR A 101 18.36 12.48 -5.79
CA TYR A 101 17.22 12.24 -4.91
C TYR A 101 17.31 13.18 -3.73
N ARG A 102 16.18 13.79 -3.36
CA ARG A 102 16.07 14.73 -2.25
C ARG A 102 14.86 14.32 -1.41
N VAL A 103 15.06 14.19 -0.11
CA VAL A 103 13.98 14.03 0.87
C VAL A 103 14.02 15.23 1.79
N GLU A 104 12.91 15.94 1.91
CA GLU A 104 12.73 17.08 2.80
C GLU A 104 11.67 16.73 3.85
N ILE A 105 11.97 17.02 5.12
CA ILE A 105 11.06 16.85 6.24
C ILE A 105 10.87 18.21 6.91
N ASP A 106 9.64 18.72 6.86
CA ASP A 106 9.22 19.86 7.68
C ASP A 106 8.35 19.33 8.82
N ASP A 107 8.83 19.45 10.05
CA ASP A 107 8.21 18.86 11.25
C ASP A 107 8.06 19.96 12.31
N THR A 108 6.82 20.37 12.53
CA THR A 108 6.45 21.39 13.50
C THR A 108 5.42 20.84 14.48
N ALA A 109 5.14 21.57 15.55
CA ALA A 109 4.17 21.15 16.56
C ALA A 109 2.74 20.95 16.01
N GLY A 110 2.39 21.58 14.87
CA GLY A 110 1.06 21.53 14.28
C GLY A 110 1.01 20.95 12.85
N SER A 111 2.15 20.54 12.30
CA SER A 111 2.21 20.01 10.94
C SER A 111 3.41 19.13 10.72
N ARG A 112 3.25 18.15 9.84
CA ARG A 112 4.35 17.39 9.28
C ARG A 112 4.19 17.28 7.77
N GLU A 113 5.25 17.61 7.04
CA GLU A 113 5.35 17.40 5.61
C GLU A 113 6.55 16.50 5.30
N LEU A 114 6.29 15.50 4.47
CA LEU A 114 7.33 14.66 3.87
C LEU A 114 7.32 14.89 2.37
N SER A 115 8.44 15.38 1.85
CA SER A 115 8.61 15.73 0.45
C SER A 115 9.75 14.94 -0.17
N TYR A 116 9.54 14.42 -1.37
CA TYR A 116 10.51 13.69 -2.16
C TYR A 116 10.61 14.24 -3.56
N ALA A 117 11.84 14.42 -4.03
CA ALA A 117 12.11 14.81 -5.40
C ALA A 117 13.22 13.97 -6.01
N ARG A 118 13.00 13.51 -7.24
CA ARG A 118 14.05 12.96 -8.10
C ARG A 118 14.19 13.84 -9.33
N SER A 119 15.44 14.13 -9.68
CA SER A 119 15.76 14.86 -10.90
C SER A 119 17.03 14.30 -11.54
N LEU A 120 17.14 14.46 -12.86
CA LEU A 120 18.36 14.13 -13.60
C LEU A 120 19.19 15.40 -13.81
N THR A 121 20.43 15.41 -13.34
CA THR A 121 21.38 16.51 -13.49
C THR A 121 22.59 16.08 -14.34
N GLY A 122 23.37 17.05 -14.85
CA GLY A 122 24.57 16.78 -15.67
C GLY A 122 24.29 16.37 -17.13
N GLY A 123 25.38 16.02 -17.84
CA GLY A 123 25.39 15.65 -19.26
C GLY A 123 25.63 16.82 -20.24
N ARG A 124 26.53 16.63 -21.22
CA ARG A 124 26.79 17.61 -22.31
C ARG A 124 25.71 17.59 -23.41
N ASN A 125 25.03 16.45 -23.58
CA ASN A 125 23.94 16.27 -24.53
C ASN A 125 22.66 15.92 -23.77
N LYS A 126 21.75 16.89 -23.66
CA LYS A 126 20.38 16.67 -23.18
C LYS A 126 19.53 16.06 -24.30
N SER A 127 19.91 14.89 -24.80
CA SER A 127 19.00 14.15 -25.68
C SER A 127 17.68 13.96 -24.90
N PRO A 128 16.53 14.28 -25.50
CA PRO A 128 15.25 14.09 -24.84
C PRO A 128 15.16 12.65 -24.34
N ALA A 129 14.62 12.47 -23.13
CA ALA A 129 14.28 11.13 -22.69
C ALA A 129 13.24 10.53 -23.66
N SER A 130 13.21 9.21 -23.77
CA SER A 130 12.15 8.53 -24.53
C SER A 130 10.80 8.97 -23.97
N ARG A 131 9.90 9.42 -24.83
CA ARG A 131 8.58 9.95 -24.42
C ARG A 131 7.74 8.95 -23.62
N ASP A 132 8.03 7.67 -23.79
CA ASP A 132 7.27 6.57 -23.19
C ASP A 132 8.10 5.75 -22.18
N ALA A 133 9.23 6.29 -21.71
CA ALA A 133 9.98 5.64 -20.64
C ALA A 133 9.12 5.54 -19.38
N ALA A 134 9.22 4.40 -18.68
CA ALA A 134 8.45 4.15 -17.48
C ALA A 134 9.02 4.93 -16.28
N ILE A 135 8.16 5.19 -15.29
CA ILE A 135 8.58 5.62 -13.96
C ILE A 135 9.51 4.53 -13.36
N PRO A 136 10.63 4.88 -12.71
CA PRO A 136 11.56 3.90 -12.14
C PRO A 136 10.91 2.91 -11.16
N ASP A 137 11.36 1.65 -11.19
CA ASP A 137 10.80 0.56 -10.37
C ASP A 137 10.88 0.82 -8.86
N ASN A 138 11.89 1.57 -8.41
CA ASN A 138 12.04 1.94 -7.00
C ASN A 138 11.04 3.03 -6.55
N GLU A 139 10.30 3.65 -7.47
CA GLU A 139 9.30 4.70 -7.17
C GLU A 139 7.88 4.25 -7.47
N ILE A 140 7.68 3.34 -8.42
CA ILE A 140 6.35 3.03 -8.94
C ILE A 140 5.38 2.52 -7.86
N ALA A 141 5.88 1.80 -6.86
CA ALA A 141 5.07 1.32 -5.74
C ALA A 141 4.51 2.49 -4.92
N MET A 142 5.38 3.42 -4.47
CA MET A 142 4.99 4.64 -3.75
C MET A 142 4.02 5.49 -4.59
N VAL A 143 4.34 5.69 -5.87
CA VAL A 143 3.52 6.49 -6.80
C VAL A 143 2.11 5.92 -6.94
N ARG A 144 1.98 4.60 -7.13
CA ARG A 144 0.68 3.94 -7.26
C ARG A 144 -0.11 3.98 -5.96
N GLN A 145 0.52 3.66 -4.83
CA GLN A 145 -0.13 3.71 -3.53
C GLN A 145 -0.68 5.11 -3.23
N LEU A 146 0.10 6.15 -3.52
CA LEU A 146 -0.34 7.52 -3.31
C LEU A 146 -1.48 7.92 -4.26
N TYR A 147 -1.40 7.51 -5.52
CA TYR A 147 -2.48 7.71 -6.48
C TYR A 147 -3.77 7.02 -6.04
N GLU A 148 -3.70 5.75 -5.66
CA GLU A 148 -4.86 4.97 -5.20
C GLU A 148 -5.47 5.56 -3.92
N ALA A 149 -4.66 5.99 -2.96
CA ALA A 149 -5.13 6.62 -1.73
C ALA A 149 -5.94 7.91 -1.96
N VAL A 150 -5.73 8.59 -3.09
CA VAL A 150 -6.36 9.88 -3.40
C VAL A 150 -7.44 9.77 -4.47
N CYS A 151 -7.25 8.90 -5.46
CA CYS A 151 -8.09 8.82 -6.65
C CYS A 151 -8.99 7.58 -6.70
N ASN A 152 -8.83 6.59 -5.81
CA ASN A 152 -9.78 5.48 -5.68
C ASN A 152 -10.99 5.89 -4.84
N VAL A 153 -11.76 6.85 -5.36
CA VAL A 153 -12.97 7.45 -4.75
C VAL A 153 -14.10 7.48 -5.78
N ASP A 154 -15.29 7.97 -5.42
CA ASP A 154 -16.38 8.16 -6.36
C ASP A 154 -16.04 9.16 -7.49
N GLU A 155 -16.79 9.09 -8.59
CA GLU A 155 -16.50 9.86 -9.80
C GLU A 155 -16.54 11.38 -9.59
N ASP A 156 -17.42 11.87 -8.70
CA ASP A 156 -17.54 13.30 -8.41
C ASP A 156 -16.25 13.79 -7.73
N LEU A 157 -15.77 13.08 -6.70
CA LEU A 157 -14.50 13.40 -6.05
C LEU A 157 -13.29 13.19 -6.96
N GLN A 158 -13.30 12.18 -7.84
CA GLN A 158 -12.22 12.01 -8.83
C GLN A 158 -12.11 13.23 -9.76
N SER A 159 -13.26 13.74 -10.21
CA SER A 159 -13.36 14.93 -11.06
C SER A 159 -12.87 16.19 -10.32
N GLU A 160 -13.30 16.39 -9.08
CA GLU A 160 -12.86 17.51 -8.23
C GLU A 160 -11.34 17.50 -8.02
N ARG A 161 -10.79 16.33 -7.71
CA ARG A 161 -9.35 16.10 -7.50
C ARG A 161 -8.55 16.08 -8.80
N LYS A 162 -9.24 16.11 -9.95
CA LYS A 162 -8.68 16.05 -11.31
C LYS A 162 -7.76 14.84 -11.47
N CYS A 163 -8.27 13.69 -11.04
CA CYS A 163 -7.61 12.41 -11.20
C CYS A 163 -7.66 12.00 -12.66
N ALA A 164 -6.50 12.01 -13.33
CA ALA A 164 -6.36 11.41 -14.66
C ALA A 164 -5.91 9.95 -14.50
N PRO A 165 -6.38 9.00 -15.34
CA PRO A 165 -5.96 7.60 -15.26
C PRO A 165 -4.43 7.47 -15.24
N PRO A 166 -3.85 6.64 -14.36
CA PRO A 166 -2.41 6.53 -14.24
C PRO A 166 -1.83 5.87 -15.50
N GLN A 167 -0.80 6.48 -16.08
CA GLN A 167 -0.10 5.92 -17.23
C GLN A 167 1.24 5.33 -16.79
N PRO A 168 1.76 4.29 -17.48
CA PRO A 168 3.08 3.72 -17.14
C PRO A 168 4.22 4.76 -17.17
N ALA A 169 4.14 5.71 -18.09
CA ALA A 169 5.15 6.75 -18.28
C ALA A 169 4.92 7.99 -17.40
N SER A 170 3.69 8.23 -16.91
CA SER A 170 3.39 9.39 -16.09
C SER A 170 2.18 9.19 -15.18
N VAL A 171 2.31 9.66 -13.94
CA VAL A 171 1.22 9.68 -12.96
C VAL A 171 1.21 11.04 -12.29
N MET A 172 0.05 11.67 -12.23
CA MET A 172 -0.11 12.95 -11.53
C MET A 172 -1.52 13.11 -10.95
N ILE A 173 -1.62 13.92 -9.91
CA ILE A 173 -2.87 14.35 -9.28
C ILE A 173 -2.95 15.87 -9.42
N ASN A 174 -4.14 16.42 -9.67
CA ASN A 174 -4.36 17.87 -9.76
C ASN A 174 -3.35 18.59 -10.67
N HIS A 175 -3.06 18.01 -11.84
CA HIS A 175 -2.05 18.49 -12.81
C HIS A 175 -0.63 18.65 -12.24
N GLY A 176 -0.29 17.87 -11.20
CA GLY A 176 1.00 17.92 -10.52
C GLY A 176 1.15 19.09 -9.54
N MET A 177 0.02 19.68 -9.11
CA MET A 177 -0.02 20.70 -8.06
C MET A 177 -0.46 20.07 -6.73
N MET A 178 -0.14 20.75 -5.63
CA MET A 178 -0.64 20.37 -4.31
C MET A 178 -2.18 20.35 -4.31
N LEU A 179 -2.76 19.28 -3.79
CA LEU A 179 -4.19 19.05 -3.63
C LEU A 179 -4.48 18.90 -2.14
N THR A 180 -5.41 19.69 -1.61
CA THR A 180 -6.01 19.44 -0.30
C THR A 180 -6.98 18.28 -0.43
N VAL A 181 -6.73 17.19 0.30
CA VAL A 181 -7.52 15.96 0.25
C VAL A 181 -8.70 16.05 1.21
N ASP A 182 -8.46 16.62 2.40
CA ASP A 182 -9.44 16.92 3.44
C ASP A 182 -8.92 18.05 4.36
N ALA A 183 -9.55 18.22 5.53
CA ALA A 183 -9.20 19.27 6.50
C ALA A 183 -7.76 19.19 7.03
N ASN A 184 -7.16 18.00 7.06
CA ASN A 184 -5.87 17.74 7.69
C ASN A 184 -4.79 17.34 6.67
N TYR A 185 -5.17 16.80 5.52
CA TYR A 185 -4.22 16.23 4.57
C TYR A 185 -4.13 16.99 3.25
N ALA A 186 -2.90 17.14 2.76
CA ALA A 186 -2.61 17.59 1.41
C ALA A 186 -1.57 16.68 0.75
N VAL A 187 -1.62 16.62 -0.58
CA VAL A 187 -0.78 15.73 -1.39
C VAL A 187 -0.32 16.41 -2.66
N LEU A 188 0.93 16.17 -3.05
CA LEU A 188 1.45 16.44 -4.37
C LEU A 188 1.91 15.13 -4.99
N LEU A 189 1.50 14.84 -6.22
CA LEU A 189 2.02 13.73 -7.00
C LEU A 189 2.24 14.17 -8.45
N LYS A 190 3.50 14.10 -8.88
CA LYS A 190 3.91 14.24 -10.27
C LYS A 190 5.12 13.34 -10.52
N ALA A 191 4.92 12.23 -11.20
CA ALA A 191 5.95 11.25 -11.49
C ALA A 191 6.04 10.98 -13.00
N SER A 192 7.28 10.83 -13.48
CA SER A 192 7.65 10.50 -14.85
C SER A 192 8.98 9.76 -14.85
N ASP A 193 9.42 9.27 -16.00
CA ASP A 193 10.76 8.67 -16.16
C ASP A 193 11.90 9.60 -15.70
N SER A 194 11.76 10.91 -15.95
CA SER A 194 12.85 11.89 -15.88
C SER A 194 12.81 12.76 -14.63
N SER A 195 11.67 12.80 -13.96
CA SER A 195 11.48 13.53 -12.71
C SER A 195 10.33 12.96 -11.89
N THR A 196 10.48 13.05 -10.57
CA THR A 196 9.42 12.75 -9.62
C THR A 196 9.37 13.84 -8.58
N SER A 197 8.17 14.26 -8.21
CA SER A 197 7.87 15.17 -7.10
C SER A 197 6.67 14.58 -6.37
N VAL A 198 6.87 14.33 -5.08
CA VAL A 198 5.87 13.78 -4.18
C VAL A 198 5.91 14.57 -2.89
N ALA A 199 4.76 14.93 -2.35
CA ALA A 199 4.66 15.46 -1.00
C ALA A 199 3.40 14.91 -0.33
N VAL A 200 3.50 14.62 0.97
CA VAL A 200 2.35 14.33 1.82
C VAL A 200 2.46 15.21 3.05
N THR A 201 1.42 15.98 3.29
CA THR A 201 1.34 16.94 4.40
C THR A 201 0.20 16.54 5.32
N PHE A 202 0.44 16.53 6.62
CA PHE A 202 -0.56 16.49 7.67
C PHE A 202 -0.51 17.79 8.48
N LYS A 203 -1.67 18.33 8.83
CA LYS A 203 -1.83 19.49 9.69
C LYS A 203 -2.87 19.20 10.75
N THR A 204 -2.58 19.51 12.00
CA THR A 204 -3.61 19.56 13.05
C THR A 204 -4.43 20.83 12.84
N VAL A 205 -5.73 20.67 12.60
CA VAL A 205 -6.65 21.81 12.63
C VAL A 205 -6.81 22.22 14.11
N PRO A 206 -6.58 23.49 14.46
CA PRO A 206 -6.73 23.99 15.83
C PRO A 206 -8.17 23.93 16.33
#